data_AF-A0A5J4XMN8-F1
#
_entry.id   AF-A0A5J4XMN8-F1
#
_cell.length_a   1.000
_cell.length_b   1.000
_cell.length_c   1.000
_cell.angle_alpha   90.00
_cell.angle_beta   90.00
_cell.angle_gamma   90.00
#
_symmetry.space_group_name_H-M   'P 1'
#
loop_
_entity.id
_entity.type
_entity.pdbx_description
1 polymer ?
#
loop_
_entity_poly.entity_id
_entity_poly.type
_entity_poly.pdbx_seq_one_letter_code
_entity_poly.pdbx_strand_id
1 'polypeptide(L)'
;MYVKDDAIDAMLHQKLKNEFWMVSANVINHAVLTWVHAAMGAMQVRKHELGGFSMGDDFEQRMMPFLQTDPFANMKYGTYEHVCQLSSLDCAALCHFNFLQNFADDNLAKYNFGVWDFNAFNYDRWSINTILFKGSDLNREHMGTDDESYITEVLSKRKRKRNGAVGPAVVVHLAYHTQRNAGLESDVSVLEAYAGLAANVTGPLLPL
;
A
#
# COMPACT_ATOMS: atom_id res chain seq x y z
N MET A 1 -1.56 0.12 -11.30
CA MET A 1 -0.49 0.31 -10.29
C MET A 1 -0.03 1.76 -10.39
N TYR A 2 0.18 2.43 -9.27
CA TYR A 2 0.85 3.74 -9.22
C TYR A 2 2.15 3.60 -8.44
N VAL A 3 3.22 4.26 -8.90
CA VAL A 3 4.52 4.30 -8.22
C VAL A 3 4.94 5.76 -8.18
N LYS A 4 5.17 6.29 -6.97
CA LYS A 4 5.66 7.67 -6.82
C LYS A 4 7.05 7.79 -7.46
N ASP A 5 7.33 8.92 -8.11
CA ASP A 5 8.55 9.13 -8.92
C ASP A 5 9.86 8.77 -8.20
N ASP A 6 9.99 9.12 -6.92
CA ASP A 6 11.17 8.87 -6.10
C ASP A 6 11.11 7.57 -5.28
N ALA A 7 10.09 6.72 -5.49
CA ALA A 7 9.88 5.53 -4.68
C ALA A 7 11.03 4.53 -4.83
N ILE A 8 11.49 4.30 -6.07
CA ILE A 8 12.60 3.38 -6.35
C ILE A 8 13.88 3.89 -5.71
N ASP A 9 14.15 5.21 -5.81
CA ASP A 9 15.34 5.83 -5.21
C ASP A 9 15.31 5.75 -3.69
N ALA A 10 14.16 6.00 -3.07
CA ALA A 10 13.99 5.86 -1.62
C ALA A 10 14.24 4.42 -1.16
N MET A 11 13.72 3.43 -1.87
CA MET A 11 13.96 2.01 -1.58
C MET A 11 15.44 1.64 -1.78
N LEU A 12 16.07 2.12 -2.85
CA LEU A 12 17.49 1.88 -3.13
C LEU A 12 18.37 2.48 -2.04
N HIS A 13 18.13 3.73 -1.65
CA HIS A 13 18.84 4.37 -0.55
C HIS A 13 18.75 3.56 0.74
N GLN A 14 17.55 3.07 1.10
CA GLN A 14 17.40 2.23 2.28
C GLN A 14 18.13 0.88 2.13
N LYS A 15 18.07 0.26 0.94
CA LYS A 15 18.77 -1.01 0.69
C LYS A 15 20.29 -0.87 0.81
N LEU A 16 20.84 0.27 0.38
CA LEU A 16 22.27 0.54 0.44
C LEU A 16 22.80 0.71 1.87
N LYS A 17 21.94 1.11 2.83
CA LYS A 17 22.29 1.14 4.26
C LYS A 17 22.52 -0.26 4.86
N ASN A 18 22.06 -1.31 4.18
CA ASN A 18 22.24 -2.71 4.59
C ASN A 18 21.62 -3.06 5.96
N GLU A 19 20.65 -2.27 6.43
CA GLU A 19 19.88 -2.52 7.66
C GLU A 19 18.83 -3.62 7.44
N PHE A 20 18.22 -3.61 6.25
CA PHE A 20 17.22 -4.60 5.85
C PHE A 20 17.69 -5.49 4.72
N TRP A 21 17.32 -6.76 4.85
CA TRP A 21 17.49 -7.78 3.84
C TRP A 21 16.48 -7.61 2.71
N MET A 22 15.18 -7.57 3.00
CA MET A 22 14.17 -7.13 2.05
C MET A 22 13.70 -5.73 2.40
N VAL A 23 13.61 -4.87 1.38
CA VAL A 23 13.02 -3.55 1.48
C VAL A 23 11.66 -3.57 0.79
N SER A 24 10.60 -3.28 1.52
CA SER A 24 9.26 -3.11 0.97
C SER A 24 9.01 -1.65 0.62
N ALA A 25 8.24 -1.42 -0.44
CA ALA A 25 7.65 -0.11 -0.69
C ALA A 25 6.59 0.20 0.37
N ASN A 26 6.21 1.47 0.46
CA ASN A 26 5.04 1.88 1.20
C ASN A 26 3.76 1.67 0.37
N VAL A 27 3.23 0.45 0.42
CA VAL A 27 2.02 0.09 -0.32
C VAL A 27 0.76 0.47 0.48
N ILE A 28 -0.12 1.30 -0.11
CA ILE A 28 -1.22 1.96 0.62
C ILE A 28 -2.20 0.99 1.32
N ASN A 29 -2.48 -0.16 0.69
CA ASN A 29 -3.39 -1.21 1.16
C ASN A 29 -2.64 -2.42 1.75
N HIS A 30 -1.34 -2.28 2.06
CA HIS A 30 -0.57 -3.34 2.71
C HIS A 30 -1.11 -3.63 4.11
N ALA A 31 -1.31 -4.92 4.42
CA ALA A 31 -1.89 -5.41 5.68
C ALA A 31 -1.52 -4.57 6.92
N VAL A 32 -0.22 -4.52 7.25
CA VAL A 32 0.27 -3.75 8.41
C VAL A 32 0.44 -2.25 8.14
N LEU A 33 0.80 -1.83 6.93
CA LEU A 33 1.10 -0.41 6.71
C LEU A 33 -0.17 0.42 6.68
N THR A 34 -1.32 -0.14 6.27
CA THR A 34 -2.62 0.55 6.40
C THR A 34 -2.93 0.92 7.86
N TRP A 35 -2.51 0.13 8.85
CA TRP A 35 -2.63 0.51 10.27
C TRP A 35 -1.73 1.72 10.59
N VAL A 36 -0.50 1.74 10.06
CA VAL A 36 0.42 2.89 10.21
C VAL A 36 -0.18 4.13 9.53
N HIS A 37 -0.74 3.99 8.33
CA HIS A 37 -1.40 5.07 7.58
C HIS A 37 -2.58 5.65 8.34
N ALA A 38 -3.43 4.81 8.94
CA ALA A 38 -4.52 5.25 9.79
C ALA A 38 -4.01 6.03 11.01
N ALA A 39 -2.99 5.51 11.71
CA ALA A 39 -2.39 6.19 12.85
C ALA A 39 -1.75 7.55 12.49
N MET A 40 -1.30 7.71 11.25
CA MET A 40 -0.74 8.96 10.72
C MET A 40 -1.80 9.91 10.12
N GLY A 41 -3.08 9.53 10.14
CA GLY A 41 -4.18 10.34 9.60
C GLY A 41 -4.26 10.36 8.07
N ALA A 42 -3.59 9.42 7.39
CA ALA A 42 -3.69 9.23 5.95
C ALA A 42 -4.97 8.48 5.54
N MET A 43 -5.57 7.70 6.45
CA MET A 43 -6.82 6.99 6.24
C MET A 43 -7.94 7.63 7.06
N GLN A 44 -9.00 8.08 6.38
CA GLN A 44 -10.12 8.77 6.97
C GLN A 44 -11.45 8.28 6.40
N VAL A 45 -12.50 8.48 7.20
CA VAL A 45 -13.89 8.16 6.87
C VAL A 45 -14.80 9.37 6.76
N ARG A 46 -14.20 10.56 6.69
CA ARG A 46 -14.92 11.80 6.36
C ARG A 46 -14.03 12.66 5.48
N LYS A 47 -14.67 13.48 4.65
CA LYS A 47 -13.99 14.51 3.87
C LYS A 47 -13.22 15.45 4.80
N HIS A 48 -11.95 15.68 4.51
CA HIS A 48 -11.25 16.84 5.05
C HIS A 48 -11.80 18.10 4.36
N GLU A 49 -12.23 19.10 5.13
CA GLU A 49 -12.54 20.45 4.61
C GLU A 49 -11.30 21.23 4.14
N LEU A 50 -10.16 20.56 3.91
CA LEU A 50 -8.91 21.23 3.55
C LEU A 50 -8.97 21.62 2.07
N GLY A 51 -9.18 22.92 1.85
CA GLY A 51 -9.23 23.52 0.52
C GLY A 51 -7.92 23.38 -0.22
N GLY A 52 -7.98 22.78 -1.41
CA GLY A 52 -6.86 22.78 -2.34
C GLY A 52 -7.28 22.25 -3.71
N PHE A 53 -7.91 21.07 -3.75
CA PHE A 53 -8.31 20.44 -5.01
C PHE A 53 -9.64 19.70 -4.86
N SER A 54 -10.66 20.12 -5.60
CA SER A 54 -11.88 19.31 -5.74
C SER A 54 -11.60 18.26 -6.80
N MET A 55 -11.61 16.98 -6.43
CA MET A 55 -11.67 15.87 -7.41
C MET A 55 -13.02 15.79 -8.15
N GLY A 56 -13.87 16.83 -8.01
CA GLY A 56 -15.17 16.95 -8.63
C GLY A 56 -16.26 16.30 -7.79
N ASP A 57 -17.50 16.78 -7.98
CA ASP A 57 -18.68 16.27 -7.27
C ASP A 57 -18.93 14.77 -7.54
N ASP A 58 -18.46 14.27 -8.68
CA ASP A 58 -18.54 12.85 -9.08
C ASP A 58 -17.65 11.94 -8.21
N PHE A 59 -16.45 12.42 -7.82
CA PHE A 59 -15.58 11.66 -6.91
C PHE A 59 -16.23 11.46 -5.54
N GLU A 60 -16.92 12.47 -5.04
CA GLU A 60 -17.66 12.35 -3.77
C GLU A 60 -18.78 11.33 -3.89
N GLN A 61 -19.58 11.39 -4.96
CA GLN A 61 -20.66 10.42 -5.22
C GLN A 61 -20.14 8.98 -5.28
N ARG A 62 -18.94 8.79 -5.84
CA ARG A 62 -18.24 7.50 -5.93
C ARG A 62 -17.72 6.98 -4.60
N MET A 63 -17.26 7.87 -3.71
CA MET A 63 -16.71 7.50 -2.41
C MET A 63 -17.82 7.23 -1.37
N MET A 64 -18.92 7.98 -1.41
CA MET A 64 -20.00 7.94 -0.41
C MET A 64 -20.54 6.52 -0.07
N PRO A 65 -20.71 5.59 -1.03
CA PRO A 65 -21.16 4.22 -0.74
C PRO A 65 -20.26 3.45 0.22
N PHE A 66 -18.98 3.83 0.34
CA PHE A 66 -18.00 3.10 1.15
C PHE A 66 -17.79 3.68 2.56
N LEU A 67 -18.41 4.83 2.89
CA LEU A 67 -18.25 5.51 4.18
C LEU A 67 -19.13 4.95 5.31
N GLN A 68 -19.56 3.69 5.21
CA GLN A 68 -20.66 3.13 6.03
C GLN A 68 -20.28 2.90 7.51
N THR A 69 -19.00 2.74 7.81
CA THR A 69 -18.45 2.62 9.17
C THR A 69 -17.08 3.29 9.20
N ASP A 70 -16.48 3.54 10.38
CA ASP A 70 -15.05 3.91 10.47
C ASP A 70 -14.20 2.63 10.52
N PRO A 71 -13.85 1.99 9.39
CA PRO A 71 -13.18 0.69 9.43
C PRO A 71 -11.74 0.82 9.95
N PHE A 72 -11.19 2.03 9.96
CA PHE A 72 -9.82 2.30 10.37
C PHE A 72 -9.69 2.45 11.90
N ALA A 73 -10.73 2.95 12.59
CA ALA A 73 -10.71 3.15 14.05
C ALA A 73 -10.42 1.88 14.87
N ASN A 74 -10.78 0.71 14.36
CA ASN A 74 -10.62 -0.57 15.06
C ASN A 74 -9.51 -1.47 14.47
N MET A 75 -8.66 -0.92 13.59
CA MET A 75 -7.58 -1.70 13.02
C MET A 75 -6.60 -2.16 14.10
N LYS A 76 -6.27 -3.45 14.07
CA LYS A 76 -5.23 -4.04 14.91
C LYS A 76 -3.99 -4.29 14.08
N TYR A 77 -2.83 -4.05 14.69
CA TYR A 77 -1.57 -4.50 14.13
C TYR A 77 -1.54 -6.03 14.10
N GLY A 78 -1.35 -6.64 12.93
CA GLY A 78 -1.32 -8.10 12.82
C GLY A 78 -1.44 -8.66 11.40
N THR A 79 -1.31 -9.97 11.30
CA THR A 79 -1.41 -10.75 10.05
C THR A 79 -2.85 -11.18 9.78
N TYR A 80 -3.31 -10.98 8.53
CA TYR A 80 -4.42 -11.61 7.78
C TYR A 80 -5.81 -11.85 8.44
N GLU A 81 -5.95 -12.02 9.75
CA GLU A 81 -7.18 -12.49 10.40
C GLU A 81 -8.13 -11.36 10.82
N HIS A 82 -7.64 -10.10 10.90
CA HIS A 82 -8.44 -8.96 11.39
C HIS A 82 -8.22 -7.65 10.59
N VAL A 83 -7.81 -7.77 9.32
CA VAL A 83 -7.32 -6.62 8.56
C VAL A 83 -8.35 -6.25 7.49
N CYS A 84 -9.11 -5.18 7.72
CA CYS A 84 -10.30 -4.86 6.92
C CYS A 84 -10.01 -4.71 5.44
N GLN A 85 -8.86 -4.17 5.06
CA GLN A 85 -8.57 -3.92 3.66
C GLN A 85 -8.43 -5.23 2.88
N LEU A 86 -8.02 -6.34 3.51
CA LEU A 86 -7.90 -7.61 2.80
C LEU A 86 -9.25 -8.31 2.58
N SER A 87 -10.20 -8.14 3.50
CA SER A 87 -11.44 -8.93 3.56
C SER A 87 -12.72 -8.14 3.27
N SER A 88 -12.66 -6.80 3.20
CA SER A 88 -13.80 -5.92 2.93
C SER A 88 -13.54 -5.08 1.68
N LEU A 89 -14.52 -5.11 0.76
CA LEU A 89 -14.52 -4.24 -0.42
C LEU A 89 -14.47 -2.77 0.01
N ASP A 90 -15.27 -2.38 0.99
CA ASP A 90 -15.36 -0.98 1.46
C ASP A 90 -14.02 -0.47 2.01
N CYS A 91 -13.38 -1.24 2.89
CA CYS A 91 -12.09 -0.82 3.44
C CYS A 91 -10.99 -0.81 2.37
N ALA A 92 -11.01 -1.75 1.42
CA ALA A 92 -10.10 -1.73 0.28
C ALA A 92 -10.31 -0.47 -0.58
N ALA A 93 -11.55 -0.20 -0.99
CA ALA A 93 -11.92 0.98 -1.78
C ALA A 93 -11.55 2.28 -1.06
N LEU A 94 -11.82 2.39 0.25
CA LEU A 94 -11.44 3.56 1.04
C LEU A 94 -9.94 3.80 1.10
N CYS A 95 -9.09 2.76 1.12
CA CYS A 95 -7.65 2.95 1.03
C CYS A 95 -7.27 3.67 -0.27
N HIS A 96 -7.90 3.28 -1.40
CA HIS A 96 -7.67 3.91 -2.69
C HIS A 96 -8.20 5.34 -2.75
N PHE A 97 -9.43 5.59 -2.28
CA PHE A 97 -10.01 6.94 -2.27
C PHE A 97 -9.24 7.90 -1.37
N ASN A 98 -8.80 7.47 -0.20
CA ASN A 98 -7.94 8.28 0.66
C ASN A 98 -6.60 8.60 -0.01
N PHE A 99 -5.99 7.63 -0.69
CA PHE A 99 -4.76 7.90 -1.45
C PHE A 99 -5.01 8.94 -2.55
N LEU A 100 -6.06 8.77 -3.35
CA LEU A 100 -6.38 9.69 -4.44
C LEU A 100 -6.63 11.11 -3.90
N GLN A 101 -7.34 11.23 -2.77
CA GLN A 101 -7.59 12.52 -2.11
C GLN A 101 -6.30 13.16 -1.62
N ASN A 102 -5.48 12.42 -0.86
CA ASN A 102 -4.20 12.93 -0.41
C ASN A 102 -3.24 13.24 -1.57
N PHE A 103 -3.33 12.54 -2.70
CA PHE A 103 -2.57 12.86 -3.91
C PHE A 103 -3.03 14.21 -4.49
N ALA A 104 -4.35 14.39 -4.67
CA ALA A 104 -4.93 15.61 -5.21
C ALA A 104 -4.64 16.85 -4.33
N ASP A 105 -4.61 16.66 -3.01
CA ASP A 105 -4.35 17.72 -2.03
C ASP A 105 -2.85 17.97 -1.78
N ASP A 106 -1.95 17.38 -2.58
CA ASP A 106 -0.48 17.43 -2.38
C ASP A 106 -0.05 17.04 -0.95
N ASN A 107 -0.71 16.02 -0.40
CA ASN A 107 -0.62 15.62 1.01
C ASN A 107 -0.11 14.20 1.19
N LEU A 108 0.68 13.69 0.23
CA LEU A 108 1.29 12.35 0.34
C LEU A 108 2.28 12.24 1.51
N ALA A 109 2.71 13.36 2.10
CA ALA A 109 3.52 13.37 3.32
C ALA A 109 2.87 12.61 4.49
N LYS A 110 1.54 12.51 4.53
CA LYS A 110 0.81 11.71 5.55
C LYS A 110 1.13 10.22 5.50
N TYR A 111 1.61 9.70 4.38
CA TYR A 111 2.02 8.30 4.25
C TYR A 111 3.47 8.07 4.72
N ASN A 112 4.26 9.12 4.92
CA ASN A 112 5.69 9.00 5.13
C ASN A 112 6.06 8.74 6.61
N PHE A 113 6.04 7.47 7.03
CA PHE A 113 6.53 7.02 8.34
C PHE A 113 8.07 6.93 8.46
N GLY A 114 8.82 7.40 7.47
CA GLY A 114 10.27 7.23 7.41
C GLY A 114 10.66 5.77 7.10
N VAL A 115 10.85 4.95 8.12
CA VAL A 115 11.23 3.54 8.00
C VAL A 115 10.42 2.72 8.99
N TRP A 116 9.85 1.61 8.53
CA TRP A 116 9.10 0.68 9.38
C TRP A 116 9.79 -0.68 9.42
N ASP A 117 10.13 -1.15 10.61
CA ASP A 117 10.74 -2.46 10.80
C ASP A 117 9.68 -3.51 11.08
N PHE A 118 9.45 -4.41 10.12
CA PHE A 118 8.40 -5.42 10.27
C PHE A 118 8.69 -6.37 11.44
N ASN A 119 9.96 -6.75 11.63
CA ASN A 119 10.33 -7.71 12.66
C ASN A 119 10.35 -7.10 14.08
N ALA A 120 10.27 -5.77 14.24
CA ALA A 120 10.22 -5.13 15.56
C ALA A 120 8.97 -5.50 16.38
N PHE A 121 7.90 -5.93 15.72
CA PHE A 121 6.64 -6.34 16.35
C PHE A 121 6.27 -7.80 16.02
N ASN A 122 7.28 -8.67 15.80
CA ASN A 122 7.10 -10.07 15.40
C ASN A 122 6.21 -10.25 14.16
N TYR A 123 6.24 -9.29 13.24
CA TYR A 123 5.50 -9.37 11.98
C TYR A 123 6.40 -9.96 10.89
N ASP A 124 6.49 -11.29 10.88
CA ASP A 124 7.43 -12.01 10.01
C ASP A 124 6.87 -12.29 8.61
N ARG A 125 5.56 -12.52 8.50
CA ARG A 125 4.86 -12.70 7.22
C ARG A 125 4.23 -11.38 6.78
N TRP A 126 4.70 -10.82 5.67
CA TRP A 126 4.20 -9.58 5.10
C TRP A 126 4.10 -9.69 3.57
N SER A 127 3.31 -8.84 2.93
CA SER A 127 3.03 -9.01 1.50
C SER A 127 4.10 -8.38 0.62
N ILE A 128 4.54 -9.13 -0.40
CA ILE A 128 5.66 -8.75 -1.25
C ILE A 128 5.25 -7.96 -2.51
N ASN A 129 4.12 -7.23 -2.47
CA ASN A 129 3.55 -6.57 -3.66
C ASN A 129 4.55 -5.65 -4.39
N THR A 130 5.48 -5.02 -3.67
CA THR A 130 6.59 -4.27 -4.25
C THR A 130 7.78 -4.31 -3.30
N ILE A 131 8.81 -5.04 -3.69
CA ILE A 131 10.01 -5.29 -2.88
C ILE A 131 11.29 -5.02 -3.65
N LEU A 132 12.35 -4.69 -2.93
CA LEU A 132 13.70 -4.52 -3.45
C LEU A 132 14.69 -5.35 -2.64
N PHE A 133 15.50 -6.11 -3.36
CA PHE A 133 16.53 -7.00 -2.84
C PHE A 133 17.72 -7.06 -3.81
N LYS A 134 18.89 -7.53 -3.36
CA LYS A 134 20.01 -7.81 -4.27
C LYS A 134 19.84 -9.21 -4.83
N GLY A 135 20.17 -9.45 -6.09
CA GLY A 135 20.14 -10.81 -6.66
C GLY A 135 20.97 -11.83 -5.85
N SER A 136 22.07 -11.37 -5.24
CA SER A 136 22.89 -12.18 -4.31
C SER A 136 22.15 -12.66 -3.06
N ASP A 137 21.10 -11.95 -2.63
CA ASP A 137 20.33 -12.28 -1.44
C ASP A 137 19.53 -13.59 -1.65
N LEU A 138 18.96 -13.78 -2.84
CA LEU A 138 18.18 -14.97 -3.21
C LEU A 138 18.95 -15.99 -4.04
N ASN A 139 20.25 -15.77 -4.28
CA ASN A 139 21.04 -16.65 -5.12
C ASN A 139 21.07 -18.08 -4.55
N ARG A 140 20.71 -19.07 -5.39
CA ARG A 140 20.61 -20.50 -5.06
C ARG A 140 19.55 -20.86 -4.02
N GLU A 141 18.61 -19.96 -3.75
CA GLU A 141 17.48 -20.28 -2.90
C GLU A 141 16.40 -21.01 -3.70
N HIS A 142 16.03 -22.21 -3.26
CA HIS A 142 14.86 -22.90 -3.77
C HIS A 142 13.63 -22.26 -3.12
N MET A 143 12.83 -21.54 -3.91
CA MET A 143 11.62 -20.90 -3.42
C MET A 143 10.62 -21.96 -2.94
N GLY A 144 10.00 -21.70 -1.79
CA GLY A 144 8.89 -22.50 -1.28
C GLY A 144 7.64 -22.37 -2.16
N THR A 145 6.59 -23.12 -1.81
CA THR A 145 5.27 -23.04 -2.47
C THR A 145 4.58 -21.70 -2.28
N ASP A 146 4.86 -21.04 -1.15
CA ASP A 146 4.39 -19.71 -0.79
C ASP A 146 5.62 -18.81 -0.70
N ASP A 147 5.84 -18.04 -1.76
CA ASP A 147 6.99 -17.16 -1.89
C ASP A 147 6.95 -16.02 -0.86
N GLU A 148 5.79 -15.47 -0.54
CA GLU A 148 5.63 -14.47 0.53
C GLU A 148 6.16 -15.02 1.86
N SER A 149 5.60 -16.14 2.35
CA SER A 149 6.04 -16.74 3.61
C SER A 149 7.50 -17.18 3.54
N TYR A 150 7.92 -17.77 2.42
CA TYR A 150 9.28 -18.27 2.31
C TYR A 150 10.30 -17.13 2.38
N ILE A 151 10.09 -16.06 1.62
CA ILE A 151 11.02 -14.94 1.54
C ILE A 151 11.02 -14.11 2.82
N THR A 152 9.83 -13.73 3.32
CA THR A 152 9.74 -12.76 4.40
C THR A 152 9.94 -13.37 5.78
N GLU A 153 9.53 -14.63 5.96
CA GLU A 153 9.59 -15.31 7.24
C GLU A 153 10.70 -16.35 7.27
N VAL A 154 10.63 -17.38 6.42
CA VAL A 154 11.53 -18.55 6.51
C VAL A 154 12.98 -18.16 6.24
N LEU A 155 13.24 -17.51 5.11
CA LEU A 155 14.57 -17.05 4.73
C LEU A 155 15.10 -15.99 5.70
N SER A 156 14.24 -15.04 6.09
CA SER A 156 14.63 -13.97 7.01
C SER A 156 15.08 -14.52 8.36
N LYS A 157 14.32 -15.45 8.95
CA LYS A 157 14.68 -16.14 10.21
C LYS A 157 15.95 -16.98 10.04
N ARG A 158 16.03 -17.78 8.97
CA ARG A 158 17.20 -18.64 8.70
C ARG A 158 18.49 -17.84 8.52
N LYS A 159 18.42 -16.69 7.85
CA LYS A 159 19.56 -15.80 7.61
C LYS A 159 19.79 -14.81 8.76
N ARG A 160 18.92 -14.80 9.78
CA ARG A 160 18.93 -13.84 10.90
C ARG A 160 18.98 -12.40 10.42
N LYS A 161 18.12 -12.09 9.45
CA LYS A 161 18.00 -10.77 8.85
C LYS A 161 16.62 -10.19 9.11
N ARG A 162 16.54 -8.87 9.01
CA ARG A 162 15.31 -8.10 9.21
C ARG A 162 14.79 -7.58 7.88
N ASN A 163 13.50 -7.34 7.81
CA ASN A 163 12.81 -6.72 6.69
C ASN A 163 12.17 -5.40 7.15
N GLY A 164 12.04 -4.45 6.23
CA GLY A 164 11.42 -3.18 6.54
C GLY A 164 10.81 -2.50 5.34
N ALA A 165 9.88 -1.58 5.60
CA ALA A 165 9.28 -0.71 4.60
C ALA A 165 9.85 0.70 4.66
N VAL A 166 9.77 1.40 3.53
CA VAL A 166 10.28 2.77 3.37
C VAL A 166 9.11 3.71 3.13
N GLY A 167 8.82 4.57 4.11
CA GLY A 167 7.68 5.49 4.12
C GLY A 167 7.59 6.41 2.90
N PRO A 168 8.70 7.03 2.44
CA PRO A 168 8.68 7.86 1.23
C PRO A 168 8.33 7.10 -0.06
N ALA A 169 8.49 5.78 -0.09
CA ALA A 169 8.32 4.96 -1.30
C ALA A 169 6.85 4.57 -1.54
N VAL A 170 5.97 5.56 -1.73
CA VAL A 170 4.52 5.34 -1.86
C VAL A 170 4.19 4.61 -3.17
N VAL A 171 3.45 3.50 -3.05
CA VAL A 171 3.02 2.65 -4.17
C VAL A 171 1.55 2.24 -3.98
N VAL A 172 0.82 2.13 -5.10
CA VAL A 172 -0.52 1.57 -5.14
C VAL A 172 -0.51 0.22 -5.86
N HIS A 173 -0.79 -0.82 -5.09
CA HIS A 173 -1.20 -2.13 -5.58
C HIS A 173 -2.73 -2.18 -5.66
N LEU A 174 -3.30 -2.51 -6.82
CA LEU A 174 -4.75 -2.39 -7.03
C LEU A 174 -5.56 -3.38 -6.18
N ALA A 175 -5.29 -4.67 -6.27
CA ALA A 175 -6.11 -5.67 -5.59
C ALA A 175 -5.34 -6.93 -5.19
N TYR A 176 -5.53 -7.38 -3.95
CA TYR A 176 -5.20 -8.73 -3.48
C TYR A 176 -6.18 -9.75 -4.03
N HIS A 177 -5.78 -11.03 -4.05
CA HIS A 177 -6.65 -12.13 -4.50
C HIS A 177 -8.04 -12.13 -3.82
N THR A 178 -8.10 -11.87 -2.51
CA THR A 178 -9.36 -11.77 -1.76
C THR A 178 -10.21 -10.57 -2.19
N GLN A 179 -9.59 -9.43 -2.48
CA GLN A 179 -10.26 -8.22 -2.96
C GLN A 179 -10.77 -8.37 -4.41
N ARG A 180 -10.07 -9.16 -5.24
CA ARG A 180 -10.54 -9.51 -6.59
C ARG A 180 -11.87 -10.26 -6.52
N ASN A 181 -11.95 -11.26 -5.66
CA ASN A 181 -13.19 -12.02 -5.45
C ASN A 181 -14.31 -11.15 -4.86
N ALA A 182 -13.95 -10.10 -4.10
CA ALA A 182 -14.89 -9.12 -3.58
C ALA A 182 -15.33 -8.06 -4.61
N GLY A 183 -14.76 -8.04 -5.81
CA GLY A 183 -15.18 -7.17 -6.91
C GLY A 183 -14.43 -5.85 -7.06
N LEU A 184 -13.28 -5.66 -6.39
CA LEU A 184 -12.51 -4.40 -6.46
C LEU A 184 -12.00 -4.10 -7.89
N GLU A 185 -11.64 -5.13 -8.66
CA GLU A 185 -11.22 -4.99 -10.07
C GLU A 185 -12.40 -4.83 -11.03
N SER A 186 -13.64 -4.99 -10.56
CA SER A 186 -14.86 -4.69 -11.32
C SER A 186 -15.53 -3.39 -10.86
N ASP A 187 -14.98 -2.73 -9.84
CA ASP A 187 -15.50 -1.48 -9.33
C ASP A 187 -15.10 -0.32 -10.25
N VAL A 188 -16.09 0.16 -11.01
CA VAL A 188 -15.91 1.24 -11.99
C VAL A 188 -15.44 2.52 -11.30
N SER A 189 -15.86 2.78 -10.07
CA SER A 189 -15.55 4.01 -9.34
C SER A 189 -14.04 4.13 -9.06
N VAL A 190 -13.43 3.07 -8.55
CA VAL A 190 -11.99 3.02 -8.26
C VAL A 190 -11.18 3.04 -9.56
N LEU A 191 -11.58 2.24 -10.56
CA LEU A 191 -10.86 2.14 -11.82
C LEU A 191 -10.84 3.45 -12.60
N GLU A 192 -11.97 4.11 -12.73
CA GLU A 192 -12.06 5.39 -13.44
C GLU A 192 -11.28 6.50 -12.74
N ALA A 193 -11.24 6.51 -11.40
CA ALA A 193 -10.44 7.48 -10.66
C ALA A 193 -8.93 7.30 -10.93
N TYR A 194 -8.45 6.05 -11.00
CA TYR A 194 -7.07 5.78 -11.42
C TYR A 194 -6.83 6.06 -12.91
N ALA A 195 -7.82 5.87 -13.79
CA ALA A 195 -7.72 6.25 -15.19
C ALA A 195 -7.57 7.78 -15.34
N GLY A 196 -8.32 8.55 -14.56
CA GLY A 196 -8.17 10.01 -14.49
C GLY A 196 -6.79 10.44 -13.96
N LEU A 197 -6.31 9.80 -12.89
CA LEU A 197 -4.95 10.03 -12.38
C LEU A 197 -3.90 9.73 -13.46
N ALA A 198 -3.99 8.58 -14.13
CA ALA A 198 -3.05 8.21 -15.19
C ALA A 198 -3.05 9.24 -16.33
N ALA A 199 -4.23 9.66 -16.80
CA ALA A 199 -4.34 10.69 -17.82
C ALA A 199 -3.69 12.02 -17.41
N ASN A 200 -3.82 12.41 -16.13
CA ASN A 200 -3.22 13.63 -15.59
C ASN A 200 -1.70 13.54 -15.45
N VAL A 201 -1.18 12.39 -15.03
CA VAL A 201 0.26 12.21 -14.73
C VAL A 201 1.06 11.85 -15.98
N THR A 202 0.55 10.97 -16.83
CA THR A 202 1.30 10.46 -18.01
C THR A 202 0.80 11.03 -19.33
N GLY A 203 -0.23 11.87 -19.32
CA GLY A 203 -0.96 12.25 -20.53
C GLY A 203 -1.91 11.15 -21.01
N PRO A 204 -2.64 11.36 -22.12
CA PRO A 204 -3.58 10.38 -22.64
C PRO A 204 -2.87 9.05 -22.92
N LEU A 205 -3.40 7.98 -22.34
CA LEU A 205 -2.93 6.63 -22.63
C LEU A 205 -3.07 6.37 -24.12
N LEU A 206 -2.01 5.86 -24.75
CA LEU A 206 -2.08 5.40 -26.13
C LEU A 206 -3.16 4.31 -26.21
N PRO A 207 -4.04 4.33 -27.23
CA PRO A 207 -4.98 3.23 -27.42
C PRO A 207 -4.18 1.93 -27.56
N LEU A 208 -4.60 0.92 -26.81
CA LEU A 208 -4.08 -0.45 -26.85
C LEU A 208 -4.33 -1.09 -28.22
#